data_AF-A0A6G7P9Z0-F1
#
_entry.id   AF-A0A6G7P9Z0-F1
#
_cell.length_a   1.000
_cell.length_b   1.000
_cell.length_c   1.000
_cell.angle_alpha   90.00
_cell.angle_beta   90.00
_cell.angle_gamma   90.00
#
_symmetry.space_group_name_H-M   'P 1'
#
loop_
_entity.id
_entity.type
_entity.pdbx_description
1 polymer ?
#
loop_
_entity_poly.entity_id
_entity_poly.type
_entity_poly.pdbx_seq_one_letter_code
_entity_poly.pdbx_strand_id
1 'polypeptide(L)'
;MDRHLPFAGLHNFRDLGGYPTTDGRRVRPGRLYRSDSLGKLAPGTPDWDRFLALGIGTVIDLRHPWEIDARGRVPEHPSFAYHHLSIEHRPYHQAALPPGTDPGPYLAERFMEVAEDGTEEIGRALELITESARSRTPLVFHCASGKDRTGELAALVLGLLGVDEPTIVEDFSLTELATPALLAEWSARNDGRTPAWPAFGRAPASVMRLFLTALKARYGSIEGYVEQALAMNATELAATLRAHLLDDAPATRPPLTYRRATDADAPALVRLRDTAALWQLARGIEQWKPGEKDEAHFRTRVAEGEVWLAYAGGHLTGACELWWTDPAAWGPRPPDAGYIHRLMTVPHTTPPGTGRALLAHAESRIRAASRPYARLDCLSANPRLRAYYEQAGYTVVGEQPAKTNGTGSPYAVTLLEKRLG
;
A
#
# COMPACT_ATOMS: atom_id res chain seq x y z
N MET A 1 7.73 -6.15 -7.68
CA MET A 1 6.36 -6.53 -8.08
C MET A 1 5.42 -5.47 -7.52
N ASP A 2 4.56 -4.87 -8.35
CA ASP A 2 3.46 -4.05 -7.81
C ASP A 2 2.41 -4.98 -7.23
N ARG A 3 2.02 -4.75 -5.97
CA ARG A 3 1.05 -5.58 -5.27
C ARG A 3 -0.39 -5.23 -5.63
N HIS A 4 -0.63 -4.01 -6.10
CA HIS A 4 -1.94 -3.64 -6.62
C HIS A 4 -2.07 -4.15 -8.05
N LEU A 5 -3.07 -5.00 -8.28
CA LEU A 5 -3.35 -5.48 -9.62
C LEU A 5 -4.38 -4.55 -10.24
N PRO A 6 -4.11 -4.00 -11.44
CA PRO A 6 -5.05 -3.09 -12.06
C PRO A 6 -6.31 -3.86 -12.48
N PHE A 7 -7.47 -3.33 -12.11
CA PHE A 7 -8.78 -3.69 -12.65
C PHE A 7 -9.52 -2.38 -12.95
N ALA A 8 -10.42 -2.39 -13.92
CA ALA A 8 -11.26 -1.23 -14.20
C ALA A 8 -12.38 -1.11 -13.16
N GLY A 9 -13.03 -2.22 -12.80
CA GLY A 9 -14.16 -2.27 -11.88
C GLY A 9 -13.80 -2.55 -10.42
N LEU A 10 -12.65 -3.16 -10.13
CA LEU A 10 -12.18 -3.40 -8.77
C LEU A 10 -11.18 -2.32 -8.36
N HIS A 11 -11.42 -1.69 -7.22
CA HIS A 11 -10.63 -0.53 -6.79
C HIS A 11 -9.65 -0.86 -5.67
N ASN A 12 -9.83 -1.97 -4.97
CA ASN A 12 -9.04 -2.33 -3.80
C ASN A 12 -8.45 -3.75 -3.87
N PHE A 13 -8.25 -4.27 -5.09
CA PHE A 13 -7.67 -5.59 -5.35
C PHE A 13 -6.13 -5.57 -5.25
N ARG A 14 -5.56 -6.38 -4.36
CA ARG A 14 -4.10 -6.52 -4.22
C ARG A 14 -3.65 -7.88 -3.69
N ASP A 15 -2.40 -8.21 -4.00
CA ASP A 15 -1.65 -9.33 -3.45
C ASP A 15 -1.08 -8.99 -2.05
N LEU A 16 -1.21 -9.91 -1.10
CA LEU A 16 -0.59 -9.81 0.23
C LEU A 16 0.86 -10.28 0.26
N GLY A 17 1.39 -10.78 -0.85
CA GLY A 17 2.78 -11.18 -1.01
C GLY A 17 3.79 -10.03 -0.98
N GLY A 18 5.04 -10.37 -0.71
CA GLY A 18 6.19 -9.47 -0.72
C GLY A 18 6.51 -8.82 0.62
N TYR A 19 5.59 -8.86 1.61
CA TYR A 19 5.84 -8.32 2.94
C TYR A 19 6.96 -9.09 3.66
N PRO A 20 7.94 -8.39 4.28
CA PRO A 20 8.96 -9.04 5.09
C PRO A 20 8.38 -9.51 6.43
N THR A 21 8.88 -10.64 6.91
CA THR A 21 8.64 -11.14 8.26
C THR A 21 9.82 -10.78 9.16
N THR A 22 9.60 -10.81 10.47
CA THR A 22 10.65 -10.48 11.48
C THR A 22 11.84 -11.43 11.47
N ASP A 23 11.68 -12.64 10.92
CA ASP A 23 12.74 -13.64 10.74
C ASP A 23 13.48 -13.54 9.40
N GLY A 24 13.18 -12.52 8.58
CA GLY A 24 13.88 -12.25 7.32
C GLY A 24 13.32 -12.96 6.08
N ARG A 25 12.32 -13.82 6.25
CA ARG A 25 11.53 -14.38 5.14
C ARG A 25 10.54 -13.34 4.59
N ARG A 26 9.77 -13.74 3.58
CA ARG A 26 8.79 -12.89 2.90
C ARG A 26 7.51 -13.64 2.60
N VAL A 27 6.37 -12.95 2.68
CA VAL A 27 5.11 -13.49 2.19
C VAL A 27 5.23 -13.81 0.71
N ARG A 28 4.91 -15.04 0.32
CA ARG A 28 5.03 -15.53 -1.05
C ARG A 28 4.00 -14.82 -1.94
N PRO A 29 4.43 -14.18 -3.04
CA PRO A 29 3.52 -13.58 -4.01
C PRO A 29 2.63 -14.59 -4.72
N GLY A 30 1.46 -14.13 -5.15
CA GLY A 30 0.53 -14.88 -5.98
C GLY A 30 -0.22 -15.98 -5.25
N ARG A 31 -0.33 -15.90 -3.90
CA ARG A 31 -0.98 -16.92 -3.08
C ARG A 31 -2.24 -16.44 -2.39
N LEU A 32 -2.20 -15.22 -1.86
CA LEU A 32 -3.29 -14.68 -1.07
C LEU A 32 -3.59 -13.26 -1.51
N TYR A 33 -4.81 -13.04 -1.97
CA TYR A 33 -5.30 -11.75 -2.45
C TYR A 33 -6.40 -11.22 -1.54
N ARG A 34 -6.52 -9.90 -1.51
CA ARG A 34 -7.66 -9.20 -0.91
C ARG A 34 -8.29 -8.24 -1.91
N SER A 35 -9.59 -8.02 -1.81
CA SER A 35 -10.33 -7.19 -2.77
C SER A 35 -11.53 -6.45 -2.15
N ASP A 36 -12.00 -5.41 -2.84
CA ASP A 36 -13.40 -4.97 -2.77
C ASP A 36 -14.34 -5.97 -3.49
N SER A 37 -15.65 -5.70 -3.48
CA SER A 37 -16.66 -6.66 -3.93
C SER A 37 -16.38 -7.22 -5.32
N LEU A 38 -16.23 -8.55 -5.41
CA LEU A 38 -16.06 -9.27 -6.67
C LEU A 38 -17.36 -9.41 -7.47
N GLY A 39 -18.52 -9.05 -6.89
CA GLY A 39 -19.80 -8.95 -7.62
C GLY A 39 -19.82 -7.87 -8.71
N LYS A 40 -18.78 -7.04 -8.77
CA LYS A 40 -18.55 -6.05 -9.84
C LYS A 40 -17.98 -6.66 -11.12
N LEU A 41 -17.46 -7.88 -11.06
CA LEU A 41 -16.93 -8.57 -12.24
C LEU A 41 -18.07 -9.04 -13.13
N ALA A 42 -17.86 -8.98 -14.44
CA ALA A 42 -18.82 -9.44 -15.44
C ALA A 42 -18.13 -10.43 -16.41
N PRO A 43 -18.70 -11.63 -16.64
CA PRO A 43 -18.13 -12.59 -17.58
C PRO A 43 -17.91 -12.00 -18.98
N GLY A 44 -16.82 -12.38 -19.64
CA GLY A 44 -16.47 -11.90 -20.98
C GLY A 44 -15.87 -10.49 -21.02
N THR A 45 -15.57 -9.89 -19.87
CA THR A 45 -14.84 -8.61 -19.79
C THR A 45 -13.33 -8.83 -19.56
N PRO A 46 -12.47 -7.86 -19.92
CA PRO A 46 -11.03 -7.96 -19.64
C PRO A 46 -10.68 -8.12 -18.15
N ASP A 47 -11.50 -7.54 -17.26
CA ASP A 47 -11.32 -7.71 -15.81
C ASP A 47 -11.65 -9.14 -15.36
N TRP A 48 -12.66 -9.77 -15.97
CA TRP A 48 -12.98 -11.18 -15.71
C TRP A 48 -11.86 -12.11 -16.19
N ASP A 49 -11.36 -11.91 -17.41
CA ASP A 49 -10.25 -12.70 -17.94
C ASP A 49 -8.99 -12.53 -17.10
N ARG A 50 -8.73 -11.30 -16.62
CA ARG A 50 -7.63 -11.02 -15.70
C ARG A 50 -7.82 -11.73 -14.36
N PHE A 51 -9.02 -11.73 -13.80
CA PHE A 51 -9.33 -12.43 -12.55
C PHE A 51 -9.10 -13.94 -12.70
N LEU A 52 -9.60 -14.55 -13.79
CA LEU A 52 -9.39 -15.97 -14.08
C LEU A 52 -7.91 -16.31 -14.29
N ALA A 53 -7.14 -15.43 -14.94
CA ALA A 53 -5.71 -15.63 -15.17
C ALA A 53 -4.87 -15.65 -13.88
N LEU A 54 -5.40 -15.18 -12.74
CA LEU A 54 -4.75 -15.32 -11.44
C LEU A 54 -4.77 -16.76 -10.92
N GLY A 55 -5.59 -17.64 -11.50
CA GLY A 55 -5.70 -19.03 -11.08
C GLY A 55 -6.28 -19.18 -9.67
N ILE A 56 -7.10 -18.22 -9.23
CA ILE A 56 -7.79 -18.28 -7.93
C ILE A 56 -8.68 -19.53 -7.92
N GLY A 57 -8.52 -20.37 -6.90
CA GLY A 57 -9.35 -21.56 -6.70
C GLY A 57 -10.28 -21.48 -5.49
N THR A 58 -10.15 -20.45 -4.65
CA THR A 58 -11.06 -20.22 -3.52
C THR A 58 -11.38 -18.73 -3.41
N VAL A 59 -12.67 -18.41 -3.27
CA VAL A 59 -13.18 -17.07 -2.99
C VAL A 59 -13.90 -17.08 -1.63
N ILE A 60 -13.47 -16.24 -0.71
CA ILE A 60 -14.16 -15.99 0.57
C ILE A 60 -14.85 -14.63 0.51
N ASP A 61 -16.18 -14.63 0.62
CA ASP A 61 -17.00 -13.41 0.69
C ASP A 61 -17.39 -13.16 2.14
N LEU A 62 -16.87 -12.07 2.71
CA LEU A 62 -17.07 -11.68 4.11
C LEU A 62 -18.30 -10.79 4.30
N ARG A 63 -19.09 -10.56 3.24
CA ARG A 63 -20.24 -9.67 3.28
C ARG A 63 -21.40 -10.28 4.04
N HIS A 64 -22.29 -9.42 4.51
CA HIS A 64 -23.59 -9.86 5.00
C HIS A 64 -24.45 -10.42 3.85
N PRO A 65 -25.40 -11.33 4.12
CA PRO A 65 -26.34 -11.83 3.12
C PRO A 65 -27.05 -10.72 2.33
N TRP A 66 -27.57 -9.69 3.01
CA TRP A 66 -28.29 -8.58 2.37
C TRP A 66 -27.41 -7.72 1.44
N GLU A 67 -26.10 -7.64 1.68
CA GLU A 67 -25.18 -6.99 0.75
C GLU A 67 -24.99 -7.82 -0.52
N ILE A 68 -25.01 -9.15 -0.41
CA ILE A 68 -24.93 -10.08 -1.55
C ILE A 68 -26.23 -10.03 -2.35
N ASP A 69 -27.39 -10.08 -1.68
CA ASP A 69 -28.69 -9.99 -2.34
C ASP A 69 -28.84 -8.68 -3.14
N ALA A 70 -28.38 -7.57 -2.56
CA ALA A 70 -28.49 -6.26 -3.19
C ALA A 70 -27.45 -6.01 -4.29
N ARG A 71 -26.27 -6.65 -4.24
CA ARG A 71 -25.12 -6.29 -5.09
C ARG A 71 -24.55 -7.45 -5.90
N GLY A 72 -25.10 -8.65 -5.77
CA GLY A 72 -24.58 -9.87 -6.36
C GLY A 72 -23.31 -10.39 -5.67
N ARG A 73 -23.03 -11.68 -5.89
CA ARG A 73 -21.74 -12.33 -5.62
C ARG A 73 -20.87 -12.35 -6.88
N VAL A 74 -19.62 -12.76 -6.73
CA VAL A 74 -18.75 -13.08 -7.89
C VAL A 74 -19.50 -14.01 -8.87
N PRO A 75 -19.42 -13.79 -10.19
CA PRO A 75 -20.03 -14.68 -11.16
C PRO A 75 -19.58 -16.13 -10.95
N GLU A 76 -20.51 -17.08 -11.06
CA GLU A 76 -20.19 -18.49 -10.86
C GLU A 76 -19.27 -19.02 -11.96
N HIS A 77 -18.27 -19.80 -11.56
CA HIS A 77 -17.31 -20.39 -12.49
C HIS A 77 -16.70 -21.68 -11.89
N PRO A 78 -16.47 -22.73 -12.68
CA PRO A 78 -15.98 -24.02 -12.18
C PRO A 78 -14.53 -24.00 -11.68
N SER A 79 -13.76 -22.94 -11.93
CA SER A 79 -12.35 -22.88 -11.53
C SER A 79 -12.12 -22.54 -10.06
N PHE A 80 -13.15 -22.14 -9.31
CA PHE A 80 -13.03 -21.83 -7.90
C PHE A 80 -14.24 -22.25 -7.06
N ALA A 81 -13.99 -22.53 -5.79
CA ALA A 81 -15.02 -22.68 -4.78
C ALA A 81 -15.38 -21.32 -4.16
N TYR A 82 -16.67 -21.06 -3.98
CA TYR A 82 -17.19 -19.86 -3.31
C TYR A 82 -17.64 -20.19 -1.89
N HIS A 83 -17.15 -19.44 -0.92
CA HIS A 83 -17.51 -19.56 0.50
C HIS A 83 -18.03 -18.21 1.00
N HIS A 84 -19.24 -18.19 1.52
CA HIS A 84 -19.80 -17.03 2.19
C HIS A 84 -19.59 -17.18 3.71
N LEU A 85 -18.78 -16.31 4.29
CA LEU A 85 -18.39 -16.31 5.71
C LEU A 85 -18.56 -14.90 6.28
N SER A 86 -19.78 -14.52 6.66
CA SER A 86 -20.09 -13.19 7.19
C SER A 86 -19.53 -13.00 8.61
N ILE A 87 -18.33 -12.45 8.73
CA ILE A 87 -17.67 -12.28 10.04
C ILE A 87 -18.26 -11.17 10.91
N GLU A 88 -18.96 -10.20 10.33
CA GLU A 88 -19.63 -9.13 11.08
C GLU A 88 -21.07 -9.56 11.38
N HIS A 89 -21.43 -9.66 12.66
CA HIS A 89 -22.80 -10.02 13.07
C HIS A 89 -23.63 -8.81 13.54
N ARG A 90 -22.96 -7.71 13.88
CA ARG A 90 -23.58 -6.47 14.34
C ARG A 90 -23.39 -5.35 13.29
N PRO A 91 -24.32 -5.21 12.33
CA PRO A 91 -24.20 -4.15 11.35
C PRO A 91 -24.34 -2.78 12.03
N TYR A 92 -23.43 -1.87 11.74
CA TYR A 92 -23.49 -0.50 12.26
C TYR A 92 -23.90 0.48 11.17
N HIS A 93 -24.92 1.29 11.47
CA HIS A 93 -25.45 2.29 10.55
C HIS A 93 -24.57 3.53 10.56
N GLN A 94 -23.54 3.56 9.70
CA GLN A 94 -22.61 4.69 9.60
C GLN A 94 -23.31 6.05 9.37
N ALA A 95 -24.43 6.04 8.66
CA ALA A 95 -25.23 7.24 8.40
C ALA A 95 -25.97 7.79 9.64
N ALA A 96 -26.09 6.99 10.70
CA ALA A 96 -26.73 7.37 11.96
C ALA A 96 -25.70 7.81 13.02
N LEU A 97 -24.41 7.88 12.67
CA LEU A 97 -23.38 8.26 13.63
C LEU A 97 -23.40 9.75 13.95
N PRO A 98 -23.14 10.15 15.21
CA PRO A 98 -23.06 11.55 15.59
C PRO A 98 -22.03 12.33 14.75
N PRO A 99 -22.32 13.59 14.40
CA PRO A 99 -21.32 14.45 13.79
C PRO A 99 -20.07 14.56 14.67
N GLY A 100 -18.89 14.38 14.06
CA GLY A 100 -17.60 14.51 14.75
C GLY A 100 -17.09 13.25 15.44
N THR A 101 -17.76 12.10 15.30
CA THR A 101 -17.20 10.81 15.74
C THR A 101 -15.83 10.57 15.08
N ASP A 102 -14.80 10.33 15.90
CA ASP A 102 -13.47 9.97 15.40
C ASP A 102 -13.52 8.54 14.81
N PRO A 103 -13.23 8.38 13.50
CA PRO A 103 -13.28 7.08 12.86
C PRO A 103 -12.29 6.07 13.44
N GLY A 104 -11.16 6.52 14.00
CA GLY A 104 -10.11 5.66 14.55
C GLY A 104 -10.63 4.78 15.69
N PRO A 105 -10.94 5.37 16.86
CA PRO A 105 -11.48 4.63 18.00
C PRO A 105 -12.79 3.90 17.69
N TYR A 106 -13.70 4.55 16.94
CA TYR A 106 -15.00 3.96 16.64
C TYR A 106 -14.88 2.66 15.82
N LEU A 107 -14.13 2.68 14.71
CA LEU A 107 -13.98 1.48 13.88
C LEU A 107 -13.12 0.41 14.57
N ALA A 108 -12.12 0.80 15.38
CA ALA A 108 -11.34 -0.15 16.16
C ALA A 108 -12.20 -0.94 17.16
N GLU A 109 -13.17 -0.29 17.80
CA GLU A 109 -14.16 -0.96 18.65
C GLU A 109 -15.04 -1.92 17.84
N ARG A 110 -15.50 -1.52 16.64
CA ARG A 110 -16.27 -2.43 15.77
C ARG A 110 -15.45 -3.65 15.33
N PHE A 111 -14.14 -3.50 15.07
CA PHE A 111 -13.27 -4.62 14.74
C PHE A 111 -13.10 -5.55 15.95
N MET A 112 -13.05 -5.00 17.17
CA MET A 112 -13.06 -5.85 18.38
C MET A 112 -14.38 -6.61 18.55
N GLU A 113 -15.52 -6.00 18.26
CA GLU A 113 -16.82 -6.69 18.26
C GLU A 113 -16.85 -7.85 17.24
N VAL A 114 -16.31 -7.62 16.03
CA VAL A 114 -16.17 -8.67 14.99
C VAL A 114 -15.25 -9.80 15.46
N ALA A 115 -14.10 -9.46 16.05
CA ALA A 115 -13.18 -10.47 16.59
C ALA A 115 -13.82 -11.33 17.69
N GLU A 116 -14.74 -10.77 18.49
CA GLU A 116 -15.41 -11.46 19.60
C GLU A 116 -16.62 -12.29 19.15
N ASP A 117 -17.42 -11.78 18.20
CA ASP A 117 -18.66 -12.44 17.76
C ASP A 117 -18.46 -13.34 16.53
N GLY A 118 -17.61 -12.94 15.57
CA GLY A 118 -17.39 -13.63 14.29
C GLY A 118 -16.39 -14.79 14.35
N THR A 119 -16.19 -15.38 15.52
CA THR A 119 -15.14 -16.37 15.78
C THR A 119 -15.26 -17.62 14.91
N GLU A 120 -16.47 -18.12 14.67
CA GLU A 120 -16.71 -19.30 13.82
C GLU A 120 -16.28 -19.05 12.38
N GLU A 121 -16.73 -17.94 11.78
CA GLU A 121 -16.42 -17.58 10.41
C GLU A 121 -14.95 -17.18 10.22
N ILE A 122 -14.35 -16.50 11.20
CA ILE A 122 -12.91 -16.17 11.19
C ILE A 122 -12.09 -17.47 11.26
N GLY A 123 -12.44 -18.39 12.17
CA GLY A 123 -11.80 -19.70 12.28
C GLY A 123 -11.87 -20.47 10.96
N ARG A 124 -13.08 -20.56 10.36
CA ARG A 124 -13.27 -21.25 9.08
C ARG A 124 -12.51 -20.58 7.94
N ALA A 125 -12.40 -19.25 7.94
CA ALA A 125 -11.60 -18.53 6.94
C ALA A 125 -10.10 -18.88 7.06
N LEU A 126 -9.56 -18.94 8.27
CA LEU A 126 -8.17 -19.32 8.52
C LEU A 126 -7.89 -20.77 8.11
N GLU A 127 -8.84 -21.69 8.31
CA GLU A 127 -8.76 -23.07 7.81
C GLU A 127 -8.70 -23.11 6.28
N LEU A 128 -9.61 -22.42 5.59
CA LEU A 128 -9.63 -22.35 4.13
C LEU A 128 -8.33 -21.75 3.56
N ILE A 129 -7.79 -20.71 4.20
CA ILE A 129 -6.48 -20.14 3.85
C ILE A 129 -5.37 -21.18 4.02
N THR A 130 -5.43 -21.99 5.08
CA THR A 130 -4.46 -23.06 5.33
C THR A 130 -4.57 -24.20 4.31
N GLU A 131 -5.78 -24.61 3.95
CA GLU A 131 -6.07 -25.59 2.89
C GLU A 131 -5.54 -25.10 1.52
N SER A 132 -5.81 -23.85 1.18
CA SER A 132 -5.30 -23.16 -0.02
C SER A 132 -3.77 -23.10 -0.02
N ALA A 133 -3.14 -22.77 1.12
CA ALA A 133 -1.69 -22.72 1.25
C ALA A 133 -1.04 -24.10 1.02
N ARG A 134 -1.59 -25.17 1.60
CA ARG A 134 -1.10 -26.55 1.42
C ARG A 134 -1.21 -27.02 -0.02
N SER A 135 -2.35 -26.77 -0.66
CA SER A 135 -2.60 -27.13 -2.06
C SER A 135 -1.87 -26.22 -3.06
N ARG A 136 -1.32 -25.09 -2.60
CA ARG A 136 -0.70 -24.05 -3.44
C ARG A 136 -1.67 -23.51 -4.48
N THR A 137 -2.95 -23.43 -4.15
CA THR A 137 -3.99 -22.85 -4.99
C THR A 137 -4.28 -21.44 -4.49
N PRO A 138 -4.14 -20.38 -5.32
CA PRO A 138 -4.39 -19.02 -4.88
C PRO A 138 -5.80 -18.79 -4.33
N LEU A 139 -5.91 -17.96 -3.29
CA LEU A 139 -7.17 -17.61 -2.64
C LEU A 139 -7.35 -16.09 -2.63
N VAL A 140 -8.60 -15.63 -2.78
CA VAL A 140 -8.99 -14.24 -2.55
C VAL A 140 -10.06 -14.17 -1.46
N PHE A 141 -9.96 -13.18 -0.57
CA PHE A 141 -11.04 -12.83 0.33
C PHE A 141 -11.44 -11.36 0.16
N HIS A 142 -12.73 -11.06 0.29
CA HIS A 142 -13.24 -9.72 0.04
C HIS A 142 -14.44 -9.37 0.93
N CYS A 143 -14.74 -8.09 1.03
CA CYS A 143 -16.00 -7.59 1.56
C CYS A 143 -16.61 -6.58 0.57
N ALA A 144 -17.38 -5.58 1.01
CA ALA A 144 -17.92 -4.56 0.12
C ALA A 144 -16.84 -3.65 -0.48
N SER A 145 -16.03 -3.01 0.37
CA SER A 145 -14.95 -2.08 -0.02
C SER A 145 -13.55 -2.68 0.10
N GLY A 146 -13.44 -3.92 0.59
CA GLY A 146 -12.16 -4.56 0.86
C GLY A 146 -11.38 -3.91 1.99
N LYS A 147 -12.05 -3.13 2.86
CA LYS A 147 -11.43 -2.31 3.90
C LYS A 147 -11.51 -2.93 5.30
N ASP A 148 -12.71 -2.99 5.87
CA ASP A 148 -12.94 -3.28 7.30
C ASP A 148 -12.78 -4.78 7.59
N ARG A 149 -13.81 -5.57 7.33
CA ARG A 149 -13.82 -7.05 7.49
C ARG A 149 -12.63 -7.74 6.79
N THR A 150 -12.32 -7.30 5.57
CA THR A 150 -11.14 -7.76 4.83
C THR A 150 -9.83 -7.32 5.48
N GLY A 151 -9.77 -6.11 6.05
CA GLY A 151 -8.57 -5.62 6.73
C GLY A 151 -8.28 -6.36 8.02
N GLU A 152 -9.33 -6.71 8.76
CA GLU A 152 -9.23 -7.51 9.98
C GLU A 152 -8.70 -8.91 9.69
N LEU A 153 -9.30 -9.65 8.74
CA LEU A 153 -8.80 -10.97 8.36
C LEU A 153 -7.36 -10.91 7.81
N ALA A 154 -7.03 -9.90 7.00
CA ALA A 154 -5.67 -9.69 6.51
C ALA A 154 -4.68 -9.46 7.66
N ALA A 155 -5.05 -8.68 8.68
CA ALA A 155 -4.21 -8.40 9.83
C ALA A 155 -3.92 -9.66 10.65
N LEU A 156 -4.92 -10.51 10.89
CA LEU A 156 -4.76 -11.79 11.58
C LEU A 156 -3.79 -12.71 10.81
N VAL A 157 -3.98 -12.87 9.50
CA VAL A 157 -3.13 -13.72 8.68
C VAL A 157 -1.69 -13.21 8.61
N LEU A 158 -1.50 -11.91 8.36
CA LEU A 158 -0.16 -11.31 8.32
C LEU A 158 0.56 -11.41 9.68
N GLY A 159 -0.18 -11.26 10.78
CA GLY A 159 0.35 -11.49 12.13
C GLY A 159 0.81 -12.93 12.35
N LEU A 160 0.00 -13.92 11.98
CA LEU A 160 0.36 -15.34 12.05
C LEU A 160 1.58 -15.68 11.17
N LEU A 161 1.74 -14.98 10.05
CA LEU A 161 2.93 -15.10 9.19
C LEU A 161 4.19 -14.46 9.80
N GLY A 162 4.07 -13.67 10.87
CA GLY A 162 5.19 -12.99 11.51
C GLY A 162 5.58 -11.66 10.85
N VAL A 163 4.64 -11.03 10.14
CA VAL A 163 4.81 -9.66 9.63
C VAL A 163 4.69 -8.67 10.79
N ASP A 164 5.54 -7.64 10.82
CA ASP A 164 5.54 -6.66 11.90
C ASP A 164 4.32 -5.73 11.84
N GLU A 165 3.89 -5.27 13.01
CA GLU A 165 2.69 -4.44 13.15
C GLU A 165 2.69 -3.16 12.28
N PRO A 166 3.78 -2.38 12.16
CA PRO A 166 3.81 -1.23 11.26
C PRO A 166 3.49 -1.58 9.80
N THR A 167 3.89 -2.78 9.35
CA THR A 167 3.61 -3.26 7.98
C THR A 167 2.17 -3.77 7.85
N ILE A 168 1.59 -4.36 8.89
CA ILE A 168 0.15 -4.71 8.91
C ILE A 168 -0.72 -3.46 8.84
N VAL A 169 -0.39 -2.44 9.64
CA VAL A 169 -1.08 -1.14 9.64
C VAL A 169 -0.94 -0.46 8.27
N GLU A 170 0.24 -0.54 7.66
CA GLU A 170 0.46 -0.06 6.30
C GLU A 170 -0.45 -0.78 5.28
N ASP A 171 -0.54 -2.11 5.30
CA ASP A 171 -1.43 -2.85 4.38
C ASP A 171 -2.89 -2.39 4.47
N PHE A 172 -3.37 -2.18 5.70
CA PHE A 172 -4.71 -1.66 5.93
C PHE A 172 -4.88 -0.28 5.28
N SER A 173 -3.94 0.63 5.53
CA SER A 173 -3.99 2.00 5.04
C SER A 173 -3.79 2.15 3.53
N LEU A 174 -3.26 1.13 2.82
CA LEU A 174 -3.24 1.14 1.34
C LEU A 174 -4.63 1.28 0.72
N THR A 175 -5.70 0.94 1.45
CA THR A 175 -7.07 1.19 1.02
C THR A 175 -7.37 2.68 0.79
N GLU A 176 -6.60 3.61 1.39
CA GLU A 176 -6.73 5.05 1.12
C GLU A 176 -6.54 5.39 -0.37
N LEU A 177 -5.77 4.59 -1.11
CA LEU A 177 -5.58 4.74 -2.56
C LEU A 177 -6.87 4.44 -3.35
N ALA A 178 -7.74 3.59 -2.80
CA ALA A 178 -9.02 3.22 -3.39
C ALA A 178 -10.15 4.20 -3.01
N THR A 179 -9.98 5.01 -1.96
CA THR A 179 -11.00 5.91 -1.42
C THR A 179 -11.66 6.78 -2.50
N PRO A 180 -10.93 7.48 -3.40
CA PRO A 180 -11.56 8.35 -4.40
C PRO A 180 -12.49 7.58 -5.34
N ALA A 181 -12.07 6.39 -5.79
CA ALA A 181 -12.87 5.54 -6.67
C ALA A 181 -14.09 4.96 -5.94
N LEU A 182 -13.93 4.52 -4.68
CA LEU A 182 -15.02 4.04 -3.85
C LEU A 182 -16.07 5.14 -3.58
N LEU A 183 -15.63 6.38 -3.36
CA LEU A 183 -16.50 7.55 -3.20
C LEU A 183 -17.24 7.88 -4.49
N ALA A 184 -16.54 7.90 -5.63
CA ALA A 184 -17.15 8.15 -6.93
C ALA A 184 -18.20 7.10 -7.26
N GLU A 185 -17.90 5.82 -7.04
CA GLU A 185 -18.83 4.70 -7.24
C GLU A 185 -20.03 4.80 -6.30
N TRP A 186 -19.82 5.14 -5.03
CA TRP A 186 -20.92 5.36 -4.10
C TRP A 186 -21.80 6.53 -4.55
N SER A 187 -21.21 7.67 -4.92
CA SER A 187 -21.95 8.85 -5.35
C SER A 187 -22.77 8.59 -6.61
N ALA A 188 -22.18 7.93 -7.62
CA ALA A 188 -22.88 7.55 -8.85
C ALA A 188 -24.10 6.66 -8.59
N ARG A 189 -24.05 5.78 -7.57
CA ARG A 189 -25.15 4.90 -7.17
C ARG A 189 -26.21 5.57 -6.31
N ASN A 190 -25.94 6.76 -5.79
CA ASN A 190 -26.82 7.49 -4.89
C ASN A 190 -27.17 8.87 -5.47
N ASP A 191 -27.41 8.93 -6.78
CA ASP A 191 -27.85 10.14 -7.50
C ASP A 191 -26.95 11.37 -7.27
N GLY A 192 -25.64 11.15 -7.20
CA GLY A 192 -24.65 12.21 -7.00
C GLY A 192 -24.55 12.72 -5.55
N ARG A 193 -25.23 12.07 -4.60
CA ARG A 193 -25.12 12.42 -3.17
C ARG A 193 -23.71 12.13 -2.64
N THR A 194 -23.42 12.68 -1.47
CA THR A 194 -22.24 12.33 -0.66
C THR A 194 -22.62 11.43 0.52
N PRO A 195 -21.72 10.53 0.95
CA PRO A 195 -21.96 9.72 2.14
C PRO A 195 -22.15 10.61 3.38
N ALA A 196 -23.12 10.26 4.23
CA ALA A 196 -23.34 10.96 5.49
C ALA A 196 -22.14 10.82 6.45
N TRP A 197 -21.43 9.69 6.37
CA TRP A 197 -20.21 9.43 7.13
C TRP A 197 -18.98 10.04 6.44
N PRO A 198 -18.31 11.05 7.02
CA PRO A 198 -17.18 11.73 6.35
C PRO A 198 -15.97 10.84 6.11
N ALA A 199 -15.82 9.76 6.88
CA ALA A 199 -14.75 8.78 6.73
C ALA A 199 -15.14 7.57 5.87
N PHE A 200 -16.17 7.70 5.04
CA PHE A 200 -16.51 6.67 4.06
C PHE A 200 -15.32 6.41 3.12
N GLY A 201 -14.99 5.13 2.90
CA GLY A 201 -13.81 4.71 2.13
C GLY A 201 -12.46 4.88 2.83
N ARG A 202 -12.35 5.79 3.81
CA ARG A 202 -11.10 6.09 4.53
C ARG A 202 -10.64 4.92 5.40
N ALA A 203 -9.33 4.66 5.40
CA ALA A 203 -8.65 3.61 6.15
C ALA A 203 -7.48 4.17 7.00
N PRO A 204 -7.78 5.06 7.96
CA PRO A 204 -6.73 5.71 8.74
C PRO A 204 -5.97 4.68 9.58
N ALA A 205 -4.64 4.81 9.62
CA ALA A 205 -3.73 3.89 10.31
C ALA A 205 -4.07 3.69 11.81
N SER A 206 -4.74 4.67 12.43
CA SER A 206 -5.19 4.61 13.82
C SER A 206 -6.19 3.47 14.07
N VAL A 207 -7.08 3.15 13.11
CA VAL A 207 -8.08 2.07 13.26
C VAL A 207 -7.37 0.75 13.52
N MET A 208 -6.48 0.35 12.61
CA MET A 208 -5.76 -0.92 12.70
C MET A 208 -4.83 -0.96 13.91
N ARG A 209 -4.16 0.16 14.23
CA ARG A 209 -3.27 0.24 15.39
C ARG A 209 -4.03 0.07 16.72
N LEU A 210 -5.16 0.76 16.87
CA LEU A 210 -6.01 0.66 18.06
C LEU A 210 -6.62 -0.75 18.19
N PHE A 211 -7.10 -1.33 17.08
CA PHE A 211 -7.59 -2.71 17.05
C PHE A 211 -6.50 -3.70 17.51
N LEU A 212 -5.31 -3.68 16.91
CA LEU A 212 -4.21 -4.58 17.28
C LEU A 212 -3.76 -4.38 18.73
N THR A 213 -3.82 -3.13 19.23
CA THR A 213 -3.54 -2.81 20.63
C THR A 213 -4.58 -3.44 21.55
N ALA A 214 -5.87 -3.29 21.24
CA ALA A 214 -6.98 -3.84 22.02
C ALA A 214 -6.96 -5.38 21.99
N LEU A 215 -6.76 -5.99 20.83
CA LEU A 215 -6.64 -7.44 20.65
C LEU A 215 -5.52 -8.02 21.50
N LYS A 216 -4.32 -7.39 21.47
CA LYS A 216 -3.17 -7.80 22.28
C LYS A 216 -3.38 -7.55 23.78
N ALA A 217 -4.07 -6.48 24.16
CA ALA A 217 -4.41 -6.23 25.56
C ALA A 217 -5.36 -7.31 26.10
N ARG A 218 -6.28 -7.80 25.26
CA ARG A 218 -7.27 -8.82 25.64
C ARG A 218 -6.70 -10.24 25.63
N TYR A 219 -5.96 -10.60 24.58
CA TYR A 219 -5.55 -11.99 24.32
C TYR A 219 -4.03 -12.22 24.39
N GLY A 220 -3.24 -11.17 24.64
CA GLY A 220 -1.76 -11.20 24.71
C GLY A 220 -1.06 -11.14 23.35
N SER A 221 -1.62 -11.77 22.31
CA SER A 221 -1.08 -11.78 20.94
C SER A 221 -2.17 -12.18 19.93
N ILE A 222 -1.85 -12.13 18.63
CA ILE A 222 -2.73 -12.68 17.59
C ILE A 222 -2.83 -14.21 17.75
N GLU A 223 -1.72 -14.88 18.05
CA GLU A 223 -1.71 -16.30 18.39
C GLU A 223 -2.58 -16.59 19.63
N GLY A 224 -2.51 -15.74 20.65
CA GLY A 224 -3.36 -15.85 21.84
C GLY A 224 -4.85 -15.68 21.52
N TYR A 225 -5.22 -14.82 20.57
CA TYR A 225 -6.60 -14.71 20.08
C TYR A 225 -7.05 -16.02 19.40
N VAL A 226 -6.20 -16.59 18.55
CA VAL A 226 -6.50 -17.87 17.87
C VAL A 226 -6.69 -19.02 18.88
N GLU A 227 -5.90 -19.07 19.96
CA GLU A 227 -6.04 -20.09 21.00
C GLU A 227 -7.27 -19.89 21.89
N GLN A 228 -7.49 -18.65 22.34
CA GLN A 228 -8.48 -18.37 23.39
C GLN A 228 -9.89 -18.11 22.85
N ALA A 229 -10.00 -17.40 21.72
CA ALA A 229 -11.29 -17.02 21.14
C ALA A 229 -11.74 -17.98 20.03
N LEU A 230 -10.81 -18.39 19.15
CA LEU A 230 -11.13 -19.33 18.06
C LEU A 230 -11.05 -20.80 18.48
N ALA A 231 -10.49 -21.09 19.66
CA ALA A 231 -10.25 -22.44 20.16
C ALA A 231 -9.43 -23.33 19.19
N MET A 232 -8.50 -22.71 18.45
CA MET A 232 -7.64 -23.38 17.46
C MET A 232 -6.19 -23.46 17.94
N ASN A 233 -5.43 -24.45 17.44
CA ASN A 233 -4.00 -24.55 17.71
C ASN A 233 -3.21 -23.49 16.91
N ALA A 234 -2.92 -22.36 17.54
CA ALA A 234 -2.22 -21.25 16.89
C ALA A 234 -0.80 -21.63 16.44
N THR A 235 -0.10 -22.47 17.20
CA THR A 235 1.26 -22.91 16.87
C THR A 235 1.26 -23.73 15.57
N GLU A 236 0.35 -24.71 15.45
CA GLU A 236 0.23 -25.55 14.25
C GLU A 236 -0.26 -24.75 13.03
N LEU A 237 -1.24 -23.87 13.24
CA LEU A 237 -1.77 -22.99 12.20
C LEU A 237 -0.66 -22.07 11.65
N ALA A 238 0.03 -21.35 12.54
CA ALA A 238 1.12 -20.46 12.16
C ALA A 238 2.28 -21.22 11.50
N ALA A 239 2.66 -22.39 12.02
CA ALA A 239 3.70 -23.22 11.40
C ALA A 239 3.32 -23.64 9.97
N THR A 240 2.07 -24.07 9.76
CA THR A 240 1.58 -24.44 8.43
C THR A 240 1.57 -23.26 7.48
N LEU A 241 0.98 -22.13 7.89
CA LEU A 241 0.95 -20.91 7.07
C LEU A 241 2.38 -20.47 6.69
N ARG A 242 3.29 -20.42 7.67
CA ARG A 242 4.69 -20.02 7.45
C ARG A 242 5.45 -21.00 6.54
N ALA A 243 5.14 -22.29 6.58
CA ALA A 243 5.78 -23.29 5.71
C ALA A 243 5.37 -23.17 4.23
N HIS A 244 4.15 -22.71 3.97
CA HIS A 244 3.57 -22.71 2.62
C HIS A 244 3.46 -21.33 1.97
N LEU A 245 3.31 -20.28 2.79
CA LEU A 245 3.11 -18.90 2.37
C LEU A 245 4.32 -18.00 2.59
N LEU A 246 5.45 -18.51 3.09
CA LEU A 246 6.70 -17.74 3.15
C LEU A 246 7.74 -18.31 2.19
N ASP A 247 8.52 -17.39 1.61
CA ASP A 247 9.73 -17.67 0.86
C ASP A 247 10.93 -17.05 1.56
N ASP A 248 12.10 -17.67 1.39
CA ASP A 248 13.36 -17.03 1.74
C ASP A 248 13.56 -15.78 0.88
N ALA A 249 14.31 -14.82 1.43
CA ALA A 249 14.68 -13.65 0.64
C ALA A 249 15.48 -14.09 -0.60
N PRO A 250 15.18 -13.55 -1.80
CA PRO A 250 15.85 -13.99 -3.02
C PRO A 250 17.34 -13.71 -2.94
N ALA A 251 18.15 -14.74 -3.20
CA ALA A 251 19.62 -14.68 -3.17
C ALA A 251 20.20 -13.76 -4.26
N THR A 252 19.53 -13.71 -5.42
CA THR A 252 19.88 -12.85 -6.55
C THR A 252 18.71 -12.00 -6.95
N ARG A 253 18.96 -10.77 -7.37
CA ARG A 253 17.91 -9.83 -7.80
C ARG A 253 18.15 -9.39 -9.24
N PRO A 254 17.10 -9.21 -10.03
CA PRO A 254 17.25 -8.74 -11.40
C PRO A 254 17.93 -7.36 -11.41
N PRO A 255 18.79 -7.10 -12.41
CA PRO A 255 19.37 -5.77 -12.56
C PRO A 255 18.28 -4.73 -12.81
N LEU A 256 18.58 -3.49 -12.43
CA LEU A 256 17.68 -2.37 -12.69
C LEU A 256 17.83 -1.88 -14.12
N THR A 257 16.69 -1.70 -14.78
CA THR A 257 16.60 -1.02 -16.08
C THR A 257 15.86 0.29 -15.91
N TYR A 258 16.20 1.29 -16.71
CA TYR A 258 15.66 2.64 -16.59
C TYR A 258 15.05 3.10 -17.91
N ARG A 259 13.95 3.85 -17.83
CA ARG A 259 13.40 4.61 -18.96
C ARG A 259 12.83 5.93 -18.52
N ARG A 260 12.74 6.88 -19.44
CA ARG A 260 11.96 8.10 -19.21
C ARG A 260 10.48 7.76 -19.10
N ALA A 261 9.81 8.45 -18.18
CA ALA A 261 8.36 8.44 -18.09
C ALA A 261 7.76 9.23 -19.26
N THR A 262 6.52 8.87 -19.60
CA THR A 262 5.65 9.53 -20.57
C THR A 262 4.38 9.99 -19.86
N ASP A 263 3.52 10.77 -20.52
CA ASP A 263 2.25 11.22 -19.93
C ASP A 263 1.35 10.05 -19.48
N ALA A 264 1.48 8.90 -20.14
CA ALA A 264 0.76 7.67 -19.80
C ALA A 264 1.20 7.07 -18.44
N ASP A 265 2.36 7.47 -17.91
CA ASP A 265 2.90 6.98 -16.65
C ASP A 265 2.42 7.79 -15.43
N ALA A 266 1.73 8.92 -15.64
CA ALA A 266 1.26 9.78 -14.55
C ALA A 266 0.43 9.03 -13.47
N PRO A 267 -0.52 8.13 -13.82
CA PRO A 267 -1.25 7.35 -12.81
C PRO A 267 -0.32 6.45 -11.98
N ALA A 268 0.71 5.87 -12.59
CA ALA A 268 1.67 5.00 -11.90
C ALA A 268 2.59 5.80 -10.96
N LEU A 269 2.97 7.01 -11.36
CA LEU A 269 3.76 7.93 -10.52
C LEU A 269 2.97 8.42 -9.30
N VAL A 270 1.70 8.78 -9.47
CA VAL A 270 0.80 9.11 -8.34
C VAL A 270 0.72 7.94 -7.36
N ARG A 271 0.43 6.72 -7.86
CA ARG A 271 0.35 5.53 -7.01
C ARG A 271 1.66 5.24 -6.29
N LEU A 272 2.80 5.31 -6.98
CA LEU A 272 4.12 5.08 -6.38
C LEU A 272 4.37 6.08 -5.23
N ARG A 273 4.09 7.36 -5.47
CA ARG A 273 4.29 8.42 -4.48
C ARG A 273 3.37 8.23 -3.27
N ASP A 274 2.10 8.00 -3.51
CA ASP A 274 1.10 7.91 -2.44
C ASP A 274 1.28 6.61 -1.63
N THR A 275 1.69 5.52 -2.28
CA THR A 275 2.13 4.29 -1.58
C THR A 275 3.32 4.57 -0.66
N ALA A 276 4.33 5.31 -1.15
CA ALA A 276 5.47 5.69 -0.33
C ALA A 276 5.08 6.64 0.83
N ALA A 277 4.12 7.54 0.61
CA ALA A 277 3.57 8.41 1.66
C ALA A 277 2.83 7.62 2.75
N LEU A 278 2.00 6.65 2.37
CA LEU A 278 1.31 5.76 3.32
C LEU A 278 2.30 4.92 4.13
N TRP A 279 3.35 4.40 3.49
CA TRP A 279 4.44 3.69 4.17
C TRP A 279 5.15 4.56 5.22
N GLN A 280 5.39 5.84 4.90
CA GLN A 280 5.99 6.82 5.81
C GLN A 280 5.07 7.09 7.01
N LEU A 281 3.79 7.37 6.76
CA LEU A 281 2.81 7.66 7.81
C LEU A 281 2.60 6.47 8.76
N ALA A 282 2.56 5.24 8.26
CA ALA A 282 2.47 4.04 9.11
C ALA A 282 3.63 3.93 10.12
N ARG A 283 4.78 4.55 9.81
CA ARG A 283 6.00 4.60 10.62
C ARG A 283 6.21 5.93 11.34
N GLY A 284 5.20 6.81 11.35
CA GLY A 284 5.28 8.12 12.01
C GLY A 284 6.21 9.12 11.32
N ILE A 285 6.50 8.92 10.04
CA ILE A 285 7.32 9.84 9.24
C ILE A 285 6.37 10.79 8.51
N GLU A 286 6.26 12.03 8.98
CA GLU A 286 5.43 13.06 8.35
C GLU A 286 6.24 13.86 7.33
N GLN A 287 6.34 13.34 6.10
CA GLN A 287 7.07 13.98 5.01
C GLN A 287 6.21 14.20 3.76
N TRP A 288 5.52 13.15 3.31
CA TRP A 288 4.57 13.25 2.20
C TRP A 288 3.16 12.91 2.65
N LYS A 289 2.18 13.54 2.00
CA LYS A 289 0.75 13.21 2.18
C LYS A 289 0.20 12.56 0.90
N PRO A 290 -0.56 11.47 1.01
CA PRO A 290 -1.30 10.92 -0.12
C PRO A 290 -2.22 11.97 -0.75
N GLY A 291 -2.33 11.98 -2.09
CA GLY A 291 -3.15 12.95 -2.83
C GLY A 291 -2.57 14.36 -2.95
N GLU A 292 -1.40 14.66 -2.37
CA GLU A 292 -0.78 15.99 -2.48
C GLU A 292 -0.31 16.32 -3.91
N LYS A 293 0.01 15.29 -4.71
CA LYS A 293 0.45 15.42 -6.10
C LYS A 293 -0.39 14.48 -6.96
N ASP A 294 -1.10 15.07 -7.92
CA ASP A 294 -2.00 14.38 -8.83
C ASP A 294 -1.34 14.06 -10.17
N GLU A 295 -2.11 13.51 -11.09
CA GLU A 295 -1.61 13.18 -12.43
C GLU A 295 -1.22 14.43 -13.22
N ALA A 296 -1.92 15.56 -13.02
CA ALA A 296 -1.60 16.81 -13.70
C ALA A 296 -0.20 17.29 -13.29
N HIS A 297 0.14 17.22 -12.00
CA HIS A 297 1.49 17.50 -11.52
C HIS A 297 2.55 16.67 -12.27
N PHE A 298 2.37 15.35 -12.33
CA PHE A 298 3.36 14.48 -12.97
C PHE A 298 3.43 14.65 -14.49
N ARG A 299 2.31 14.93 -15.18
CA ARG A 299 2.32 15.28 -16.60
C ARG A 299 3.14 16.55 -16.86
N THR A 300 2.94 17.60 -16.05
CA THR A 300 3.77 18.81 -16.13
C THR A 300 5.25 18.48 -15.91
N ARG A 301 5.59 17.63 -14.95
CA ARG A 301 7.00 17.24 -14.69
C ARG A 301 7.61 16.44 -15.85
N VAL A 302 6.84 15.56 -16.48
CA VAL A 302 7.26 14.81 -17.67
C VAL A 302 7.51 15.74 -18.85
N ALA A 303 6.68 16.77 -19.04
CA ALA A 303 6.81 17.74 -20.12
C ALA A 303 7.98 18.71 -19.92
N GLU A 304 8.18 19.22 -18.70
CA GLU A 304 9.17 20.27 -18.40
C GLU A 304 10.56 19.73 -18.03
N GLY A 305 10.69 18.44 -17.68
CA GLY A 305 11.93 17.88 -17.13
C GLY A 305 12.20 16.43 -17.52
N GLU A 306 13.03 15.78 -16.71
CA GLU A 306 13.30 14.34 -16.84
C GLU A 306 12.69 13.60 -15.64
N VAL A 307 11.63 12.83 -15.87
CA VAL A 307 11.14 11.84 -14.90
C VAL A 307 11.62 10.46 -15.34
N TRP A 308 12.31 9.76 -14.46
CA TRP A 308 12.89 8.44 -14.72
C TRP A 308 12.19 7.37 -13.90
N LEU A 309 11.89 6.26 -14.54
CA LEU A 309 11.31 5.06 -13.92
C LEU A 309 12.38 3.97 -13.89
N ALA A 310 12.50 3.29 -12.75
CA ALA A 310 13.32 2.10 -12.58
C ALA A 310 12.46 0.84 -12.53
N TYR A 311 12.92 -0.20 -13.22
CA TYR A 311 12.27 -1.49 -13.29
C TYR A 311 13.22 -2.60 -12.85
N ALA A 312 12.69 -3.60 -12.14
CA ALA A 312 13.39 -4.83 -11.79
C ALA A 312 12.53 -6.02 -12.23
N GLY A 313 13.05 -6.86 -13.12
CA GLY A 313 12.31 -8.02 -13.65
C GLY A 313 10.98 -7.64 -14.32
N GLY A 314 10.95 -6.52 -15.04
CA GLY A 314 9.75 -6.00 -15.71
C GLY A 314 8.75 -5.25 -14.81
N HIS A 315 8.98 -5.20 -13.49
CA HIS A 315 8.09 -4.49 -12.56
C HIS A 315 8.63 -3.11 -12.20
N LEU A 316 7.77 -2.09 -12.20
CA LEU A 316 8.11 -0.78 -11.68
C LEU A 316 8.54 -0.91 -10.22
N THR A 317 9.70 -0.35 -9.89
CA THR A 317 10.30 -0.49 -8.55
C THR A 317 10.67 0.86 -7.93
N GLY A 318 10.72 1.91 -8.73
CA GLY A 318 10.97 3.26 -8.24
C GLY A 318 10.99 4.29 -9.35
N ALA A 319 11.13 5.54 -8.95
CA ALA A 319 11.22 6.66 -9.85
C ALA A 319 12.02 7.81 -9.22
N CYS A 320 12.53 8.70 -10.05
CA CYS A 320 13.08 9.97 -9.60
C CYS A 320 12.81 11.06 -10.63
N GLU A 321 12.77 12.30 -10.16
CA GLU A 321 12.75 13.46 -11.02
C GLU A 321 14.13 14.11 -11.06
N LEU A 322 14.53 14.52 -12.25
CA LEU A 322 15.72 15.28 -12.50
C LEU A 322 15.33 16.61 -13.13
N TRP A 323 15.59 17.67 -12.37
CA TRP A 323 15.32 19.05 -12.76
C TRP A 323 16.63 19.74 -13.14
N TRP A 324 16.54 20.75 -13.99
CA TRP A 324 17.70 21.52 -14.44
C TRP A 324 17.81 22.89 -13.77
N THR A 325 16.77 23.31 -13.06
CA THR A 325 16.75 24.51 -12.21
C THR A 325 15.83 24.24 -11.02
N ASP A 326 16.16 24.76 -9.84
CA ASP A 326 15.28 24.75 -8.66
C ASP A 326 15.43 26.05 -7.84
N PRO A 327 14.98 27.20 -8.39
CA PRO A 327 15.11 28.48 -7.69
C PRO A 327 14.29 28.53 -6.40
N ALA A 328 13.26 27.69 -6.26
CA ALA A 328 12.41 27.66 -5.07
C ALA A 328 13.18 27.19 -3.82
N ALA A 329 14.07 26.21 -3.95
CA ALA A 329 14.91 25.76 -2.83
C ALA A 329 16.31 26.38 -2.83
N TRP A 330 16.91 26.60 -4.00
CA TRP A 330 18.33 26.97 -4.12
C TRP A 330 18.60 28.43 -4.47
N GLY A 331 17.54 29.21 -4.73
CA GLY A 331 17.65 30.54 -5.31
C GLY A 331 18.22 30.52 -6.74
N PRO A 332 18.49 31.69 -7.33
CA PRO A 332 19.17 31.78 -8.62
C PRO A 332 20.56 31.14 -8.55
N ARG A 333 20.85 30.22 -9.47
CA ARG A 333 22.13 29.51 -9.57
C ARG A 333 22.62 29.43 -11.02
N PRO A 334 23.94 29.33 -11.27
CA PRO A 334 24.46 29.00 -12.59
C PRO A 334 23.88 27.65 -13.09
N PRO A 335 23.86 27.42 -14.41
CA PRO A 335 23.40 26.15 -15.00
C PRO A 335 24.45 25.03 -14.85
N ASP A 336 25.06 24.91 -13.67
CA ASP A 336 26.20 24.03 -13.35
C ASP A 336 25.79 22.73 -12.63
N ALA A 337 24.51 22.59 -12.28
CA ALA A 337 24.02 21.45 -11.50
C ALA A 337 22.71 20.86 -12.03
N GLY A 338 22.51 19.56 -11.86
CA GLY A 338 21.16 18.97 -11.92
C GLY A 338 20.60 18.77 -10.51
N TYR A 339 19.28 18.86 -10.37
CA TYR A 339 18.57 18.81 -9.10
C TYR A 339 17.71 17.54 -9.03
N ILE A 340 18.02 16.66 -8.09
CA ILE A 340 17.36 15.36 -7.94
C ILE A 340 16.22 15.50 -6.95
N HIS A 341 15.00 15.32 -7.41
CA HIS A 341 13.79 15.39 -6.60
C HIS A 341 13.03 14.07 -6.60
N ARG A 342 12.21 13.90 -5.56
CA ARG A 342 11.22 12.82 -5.46
C ARG A 342 11.79 11.45 -5.83
N LEU A 343 12.90 11.11 -5.16
CA LEU A 343 13.45 9.76 -5.18
C LEU A 343 12.48 8.82 -4.45
N MET A 344 11.78 7.97 -5.21
CA MET A 344 10.72 7.10 -4.73
C MET A 344 11.06 5.64 -5.04
N THR A 345 10.75 4.74 -4.11
CA THR A 345 10.85 3.28 -4.32
C THR A 345 9.57 2.60 -3.84
N VAL A 346 9.13 1.56 -4.54
CA VAL A 346 7.98 0.75 -4.10
C VAL A 346 8.35 0.05 -2.79
N PRO A 347 7.63 0.27 -1.68
CA PRO A 347 7.93 -0.39 -0.43
C PRO A 347 7.87 -1.91 -0.50
N HIS A 348 8.70 -2.57 0.31
CA HIS A 348 8.77 -4.03 0.53
C HIS A 348 9.22 -4.88 -0.66
N THR A 349 8.75 -4.62 -1.88
CA THR A 349 8.99 -5.48 -3.04
C THR A 349 10.18 -5.07 -3.89
N THR A 350 10.75 -3.90 -3.61
CA THR A 350 11.88 -3.33 -4.35
C THR A 350 13.21 -3.94 -3.88
N PRO A 351 14.15 -4.24 -4.79
CA PRO A 351 15.50 -4.63 -4.40
C PRO A 351 16.17 -3.60 -3.46
N PRO A 352 16.69 -4.00 -2.27
CA PRO A 352 17.61 -3.18 -1.51
C PRO A 352 18.69 -2.53 -2.37
N GLY A 353 18.97 -1.26 -2.11
CA GLY A 353 19.90 -0.45 -2.92
C GLY A 353 19.27 0.25 -4.12
N THR A 354 18.00 0.00 -4.47
CA THR A 354 17.33 0.67 -5.60
C THR A 354 17.36 2.19 -5.49
N GLY A 355 17.16 2.75 -4.30
CA GLY A 355 17.28 4.20 -4.09
C GLY A 355 18.67 4.73 -4.45
N ARG A 356 19.74 3.99 -4.12
CA ARG A 356 21.13 4.35 -4.47
C ARG A 356 21.37 4.25 -5.97
N ALA A 357 20.81 3.23 -6.60
CA ALA A 357 20.95 3.00 -8.02
C ALA A 357 20.21 4.08 -8.84
N LEU A 358 19.00 4.48 -8.43
CA LEU A 358 18.27 5.61 -9.00
C LEU A 358 19.04 6.93 -8.83
N LEU A 359 19.61 7.17 -7.64
CA LEU A 359 20.45 8.34 -7.38
C LEU A 359 21.67 8.36 -8.31
N ALA A 360 22.38 7.24 -8.43
CA ALA A 360 23.53 7.11 -9.34
C ALA A 360 23.14 7.25 -10.82
N HIS A 361 21.96 6.77 -11.21
CA HIS A 361 21.42 6.96 -12.55
C HIS A 361 21.20 8.44 -12.86
N ALA A 362 20.56 9.18 -11.94
CA ALA A 362 20.38 10.62 -12.08
C ALA A 362 21.72 11.37 -12.13
N GLU A 363 22.68 11.03 -11.27
CA GLU A 363 24.05 11.58 -11.35
C GLU A 363 24.71 11.33 -12.73
N SER A 364 24.53 10.13 -13.31
CA SER A 364 25.03 9.82 -14.65
C SER A 364 24.40 10.69 -15.74
N ARG A 365 23.11 11.01 -15.62
CA ARG A 365 22.41 11.93 -16.53
C ARG A 365 22.95 13.35 -16.43
N ILE A 366 23.24 13.80 -15.21
CA ILE A 366 23.82 15.13 -14.95
C ILE A 366 25.22 15.24 -15.56
N ARG A 367 26.08 14.21 -15.40
CA ARG A 367 27.40 14.14 -16.06
C ARG A 367 27.27 14.18 -17.58
N ALA A 368 26.34 13.42 -18.14
CA ALA A 368 26.09 13.42 -19.59
C ALA A 368 25.64 14.78 -20.13
N ALA A 369 25.00 15.61 -19.28
CA ALA A 369 24.66 17.00 -19.57
C ALA A 369 25.81 17.99 -19.29
N SER A 370 27.03 17.49 -19.04
CA SER A 370 28.24 18.29 -18.74
C SER A 370 28.09 19.23 -17.54
N ARG A 371 27.26 18.86 -16.56
CA ARG A 371 27.08 19.63 -15.32
C ARG A 371 27.95 19.05 -14.19
N PRO A 372 28.84 19.85 -13.58
CA PRO A 372 29.77 19.36 -12.56
C PRO A 372 29.14 19.02 -11.21
N TYR A 373 27.89 19.39 -10.94
CA TYR A 373 27.27 19.18 -9.63
C TYR A 373 25.93 18.44 -9.69
N ALA A 374 25.70 17.54 -8.74
CA ALA A 374 24.36 17.07 -8.39
C ALA A 374 23.92 17.75 -7.10
N ARG A 375 22.69 18.29 -7.09
CA ARG A 375 22.07 18.95 -5.95
C ARG A 375 20.78 18.25 -5.57
N LEU A 376 20.43 18.26 -4.30
CA LEU A 376 19.17 17.76 -3.77
C LEU A 376 18.84 18.42 -2.44
N ASP A 377 17.60 18.28 -2.00
CA ASP A 377 17.15 18.71 -0.68
C ASP A 377 16.45 17.58 0.09
N CYS A 378 16.53 17.64 1.41
CA CYS A 378 15.77 16.76 2.30
C CYS A 378 15.22 17.53 3.49
N LEU A 379 14.13 17.05 4.09
CA LEU A 379 13.58 17.65 5.31
C LEU A 379 14.65 17.73 6.41
N SER A 380 14.84 18.92 6.98
CA SER A 380 15.84 19.13 8.04
C SER A 380 15.56 18.26 9.28
N ALA A 381 14.28 17.98 9.55
CA ALA A 381 13.85 17.11 10.65
C ALA A 381 14.06 15.60 10.39
N ASN A 382 14.62 15.19 9.24
CA ASN A 382 14.82 13.79 8.89
C ASN A 382 16.32 13.42 8.87
N PRO A 383 16.94 13.15 10.04
CA PRO A 383 18.37 12.87 10.14
C PRO A 383 18.78 11.58 9.43
N ARG A 384 17.86 10.61 9.30
CA ARG A 384 18.12 9.35 8.57
C ARG A 384 18.31 9.60 7.08
N LEU A 385 17.46 10.44 6.49
CA LEU A 385 17.56 10.79 5.08
C LEU A 385 18.79 11.66 4.79
N ARG A 386 19.15 12.55 5.71
CA ARG A 386 20.43 13.29 5.65
C ARG A 386 21.63 12.35 5.64
N ALA A 387 21.73 11.46 6.63
CA ALA A 387 22.83 10.50 6.72
C ALA A 387 22.90 9.58 5.49
N TYR A 388 21.73 9.21 4.94
CA TYR A 388 21.66 8.51 3.67
C TYR A 388 22.36 9.31 2.55
N TYR A 389 22.05 10.59 2.34
CA TYR A 389 22.72 11.35 1.28
C TYR A 389 24.20 11.62 1.54
N GLU A 390 24.60 11.89 2.79
CA GLU A 390 26.01 12.06 3.17
C GLU A 390 26.85 10.81 2.83
N GLN A 391 26.32 9.62 3.11
CA GLN A 391 26.95 8.35 2.71
C GLN A 391 27.02 8.13 1.19
N ALA A 392 26.24 8.87 0.38
CA ALA A 392 26.39 8.89 -1.08
C ALA A 392 27.47 9.88 -1.57
N GLY A 393 28.13 10.58 -0.66
CA GLY A 393 29.13 11.60 -0.98
C GLY A 393 28.55 12.99 -1.21
N TYR A 394 27.31 13.26 -0.76
CA TYR A 394 26.77 14.62 -0.72
C TYR A 394 27.25 15.35 0.53
N THR A 395 27.48 16.64 0.42
CA THR A 395 27.85 17.53 1.53
C THR A 395 26.75 18.56 1.75
N VAL A 396 26.46 18.87 3.01
CA VAL A 396 25.54 19.96 3.36
C VAL A 396 26.16 21.29 2.98
N VAL A 397 25.42 22.11 2.22
CA VAL A 397 25.87 23.43 1.74
C VAL A 397 24.95 24.58 2.17
N GLY A 398 23.85 24.27 2.86
CA GLY A 398 22.96 25.27 3.43
C GLY A 398 21.66 24.69 3.97
N GLU A 399 20.80 25.56 4.46
CA GLU A 399 19.43 25.27 4.83
C GLU A 399 18.49 26.31 4.24
N GLN A 400 17.30 25.88 3.85
CA GLN A 400 16.21 26.74 3.42
C GLN A 400 15.07 26.64 4.45
N PRO A 401 14.87 27.65 5.32
CA PRO A 401 13.98 27.54 6.48
C PRO A 401 12.48 27.54 6.13
N ALA A 402 12.11 27.97 4.93
CA ALA A 402 10.73 28.03 4.48
C ALA A 402 10.60 27.69 2.99
N LYS A 403 10.52 26.40 2.65
CA LYS A 403 10.13 25.96 1.30
C LYS A 403 8.60 25.96 1.21
N THR A 404 8.03 26.89 0.46
CA THR A 404 6.59 26.91 0.16
C THR A 404 6.30 25.90 -0.96
N ASN A 405 5.63 24.80 -0.63
CA ASN A 405 5.18 23.79 -1.59
C ASN A 405 3.82 24.11 -2.25
N GLY A 406 3.26 25.29 -1.96
CA GLY A 406 2.00 25.77 -2.53
C GLY A 406 0.72 25.20 -1.89
N THR A 407 0.83 24.27 -0.93
CA THR A 407 -0.34 23.57 -0.34
C THR A 407 -0.22 23.28 1.17
N GLY A 408 0.81 23.75 1.87
CA GLY A 408 1.00 23.48 3.31
C GLY A 408 1.86 24.50 4.06
N SER A 409 2.00 24.31 5.38
CA SER A 409 2.89 25.10 6.25
C SER A 409 4.34 25.01 5.76
N PRO A 410 5.11 26.12 5.80
CA PRO A 410 6.50 26.11 5.39
C PRO A 410 7.30 25.10 6.24
N TYR A 411 8.10 24.29 5.57
CA TYR A 411 9.01 23.35 6.21
C TYR A 411 10.46 23.66 5.83
N ALA A 412 11.37 23.40 6.76
CA ALA A 412 12.79 23.57 6.56
C ALA A 412 13.39 22.39 5.80
N VAL A 413 14.25 22.68 4.84
CA VAL A 413 15.04 21.67 4.12
C VAL A 413 16.53 21.94 4.22
N THR A 414 17.30 20.88 4.35
CA THR A 414 18.76 20.90 4.23
C THR A 414 19.11 20.76 2.75
N LEU A 415 19.99 21.64 2.27
CA LEU A 415 20.49 21.65 0.90
C LEU A 415 21.80 20.86 0.82
N LEU A 416 21.88 19.88 -0.06
CA LEU A 416 23.06 19.04 -0.24
C LEU A 416 23.57 19.04 -1.68
N GLU A 417 24.88 19.05 -1.84
CA GLU A 417 25.57 19.07 -3.13
C GLU A 417 26.64 17.98 -3.19
N LYS A 418 26.84 17.41 -4.37
CA LYS A 418 27.93 16.48 -4.69
C LYS A 418 28.61 16.93 -5.97
N ARG A 419 29.93 17.06 -5.95
CA ARG A 419 30.73 17.25 -7.16
C ARG A 419 30.81 15.94 -7.94
N LEU A 420 30.42 15.99 -9.19
CA LEU A 420 30.51 14.88 -10.12
C LEU A 420 31.86 14.97 -10.84
N GLY A 421 32.64 13.90 -10.74
CA GLY A 421 33.89 13.73 -11.50
C GLY A 421 33.65 13.46 -12.97
#